data_AF-A0A939L0L1-F1
#
_entry.id   AF-A0A939L0L1-F1
#
_cell.length_a   1.000
_cell.length_b   1.000
_cell.length_c   1.000
_cell.angle_alpha   90.00
_cell.angle_beta   90.00
_cell.angle_gamma   90.00
#
_symmetry.space_group_name_H-M   'P 1'
#
loop_
_entity.id
_entity.type
_entity.pdbx_description
1 polymer ?
#
loop_
_entity_poly.entity_id
_entity_poly.type
_entity_poly.pdbx_seq_one_letter_code
_entity_poly.pdbx_strand_id
1 'polypeptide(L)'
;MLDHAEGPSARVAQQAFMLRMWVIDRLGPDDTDPDWSPEALASDTLDALAFTPSQAAALAEGWRDLPIGQIRELRFHKNLTAHLESLVGYLAPGPVRERLVAWTATRPLLP
;
A
#
# COMPACT_ATOMS: atom_id res chain seq x y z
N MET A 1 -1.33 -29.12 13.77
CA MET A 1 -2.37 -28.08 13.68
C MET A 1 -1.65 -26.76 13.90
N LEU A 2 -1.12 -26.17 12.82
CA LEU A 2 -0.38 -24.91 12.91
C LEU A 2 -1.39 -23.79 12.68
N ASP A 3 -1.59 -23.01 13.73
CA ASP A 3 -2.40 -21.81 13.79
C ASP A 3 -1.69 -20.74 12.94
N HIS A 4 -2.01 -20.67 11.66
CA HIS A 4 -1.69 -19.49 10.86
C HIS A 4 -2.77 -18.48 11.20
N ALA A 5 -2.43 -17.53 12.08
CA ALA A 5 -3.20 -16.30 12.21
C ALA A 5 -3.37 -15.73 10.80
N GLU A 6 -4.52 -15.99 10.17
CA GLU A 6 -4.86 -15.42 8.88
C GLU A 6 -5.04 -13.92 9.15
N GLY A 7 -3.96 -13.17 8.93
CA GLY A 7 -4.05 -11.73 8.77
C GLY A 7 -5.16 -11.41 7.77
N PRO A 8 -5.80 -10.24 7.89
CA PRO A 8 -6.91 -9.88 7.00
C PRO A 8 -6.49 -10.11 5.55
N SER A 9 -7.33 -10.84 4.80
CA SER A 9 -7.05 -11.14 3.39
C SER A 9 -6.68 -9.86 2.64
N ALA A 10 -5.85 -10.00 1.60
CA ALA A 10 -5.43 -8.90 0.74
C ALA A 10 -6.56 -7.90 0.37
N ARG A 11 -7.76 -8.42 0.12
CA ARG A 11 -8.96 -7.64 -0.18
C ARG A 11 -9.43 -6.79 0.99
N VAL A 12 -9.43 -7.34 2.21
CA VAL A 12 -9.89 -6.65 3.43
C VAL A 12 -8.93 -5.51 3.77
N ALA A 13 -7.61 -5.74 3.71
CA ALA A 13 -6.62 -4.69 3.92
C ALA A 13 -6.77 -3.55 2.90
N GLN A 14 -6.93 -3.89 1.61
CA GLN A 14 -7.20 -2.90 0.56
C GLN A 14 -8.47 -2.09 0.84
N GLN A 15 -9.58 -2.74 1.20
CA GLN A 15 -10.85 -2.05 1.47
C GLN A 15 -10.73 -1.13 2.69
N ALA A 16 -10.02 -1.54 3.74
CA ALA A 16 -9.77 -0.72 4.91
C ALA A 16 -8.98 0.54 4.57
N PHE A 17 -7.90 0.43 3.79
CA PHE A 17 -7.11 1.59 3.38
C PHE A 17 -7.87 2.52 2.43
N MET A 18 -8.60 1.98 1.46
CA MET A 18 -9.46 2.77 0.58
C MET A 18 -10.55 3.51 1.35
N LEU A 19 -11.13 2.89 2.40
CA LEU A 19 -12.12 3.53 3.26
C LEU A 19 -11.50 4.69 4.06
N ARG A 20 -10.35 4.45 4.70
CA ARG A 20 -9.62 5.50 5.44
C ARG A 20 -9.24 6.66 4.55
N MET A 21 -8.72 6.38 3.35
CA MET A 21 -8.44 7.44 2.38
C MET A 21 -9.68 8.19 1.94
N TRP A 22 -10.80 7.50 1.67
CA TRP A 22 -12.05 8.17 1.32
C TRP A 22 -12.54 9.09 2.44
N VAL A 23 -12.43 8.67 3.70
CA VAL A 23 -12.79 9.50 4.87
C VAL A 23 -11.89 10.73 4.94
N ILE A 24 -10.57 10.57 4.83
CA ILE A 24 -9.61 11.68 4.84
C ILE A 24 -9.89 12.66 3.69
N ASP A 25 -10.10 12.16 2.47
CA ASP A 25 -10.39 12.98 1.29
C ASP A 25 -11.69 13.77 1.44
N ARG A 26 -12.73 13.15 2.03
CA ARG A 26 -14.08 13.70 2.04
C ARG A 26 -14.39 14.56 3.26
N LEU A 27 -13.87 14.18 4.42
CA LEU A 27 -14.17 14.79 5.72
C LEU A 27 -12.97 15.56 6.30
N GLY A 28 -11.79 15.38 5.71
CA GLY A 28 -10.54 15.93 6.21
C GLY A 28 -9.82 14.95 7.16
N PRO A 29 -8.50 15.13 7.35
CA PRO A 29 -7.75 14.36 8.32
C PRO A 29 -8.15 14.73 9.76
N ASP A 30 -8.08 13.74 10.65
CA ASP A 30 -8.20 13.95 12.09
C ASP A 30 -6.97 13.34 12.78
N ASP A 31 -6.06 14.20 13.24
CA ASP A 31 -4.82 13.75 13.90
C ASP A 31 -5.04 13.24 15.33
N THR A 32 -6.26 13.38 15.88
CA THR A 32 -6.62 12.83 17.19
C THR A 32 -7.11 11.38 17.11
N ASP A 33 -7.48 10.92 15.92
CA ASP A 33 -7.88 9.54 15.63
C ASP A 33 -6.88 8.89 14.65
N PRO A 34 -6.07 7.91 15.09
CA PRO A 34 -5.13 7.22 14.22
C PRO A 34 -5.76 6.60 12.97
N ASP A 35 -7.04 6.23 13.01
CA ASP A 35 -7.73 5.67 11.85
C ASP A 35 -7.93 6.72 10.74
N TRP A 36 -7.96 8.01 11.08
CA TRP A 36 -8.14 9.13 10.14
C TRP A 36 -6.91 10.02 9.99
N SER A 37 -5.77 9.60 10.53
CA SER A 37 -4.49 10.26 10.33
C SER A 37 -3.83 9.81 9.00
N PRO A 38 -3.47 10.74 8.10
CA PRO A 38 -2.72 10.42 6.88
C PRO A 38 -1.38 9.74 7.17
N GLU A 39 -0.67 10.17 8.22
CA GLU A 39 0.64 9.62 8.58
C GLU A 39 0.52 8.17 9.08
N ALA A 40 -0.50 7.88 9.89
CA ALA A 40 -0.79 6.53 10.34
C ALA A 40 -1.16 5.63 9.16
N LEU A 41 -2.05 6.08 8.27
CA LEU A 41 -2.42 5.32 7.08
C LEU A 41 -1.22 5.08 6.14
N ALA A 42 -0.33 6.05 6.00
CA ALA A 42 0.90 5.89 5.22
C ALA A 42 1.82 4.81 5.80
N SER A 43 2.00 4.84 7.13
CA SER A 43 2.81 3.85 7.85
C SER A 43 2.19 2.45 7.75
N ASP A 44 0.90 2.32 8.02
CA ASP A 44 0.17 1.05 7.92
C ASP A 44 0.22 0.48 6.49
N THR A 45 0.13 1.35 5.49
CA THR A 45 0.27 0.93 4.08
C THR A 45 1.66 0.38 3.81
N LEU A 46 2.72 1.04 4.29
CA LEU A 46 4.10 0.61 4.08
C LEU A 46 4.41 -0.71 4.81
N ASP A 47 3.88 -0.90 6.01
CA ASP A 47 4.11 -2.10 6.81
C ASP A 47 3.42 -3.34 6.23
N ALA A 48 2.35 -3.14 5.46
CA ALA A 48 1.64 -4.21 4.77
C ALA A 48 2.31 -4.66 3.46
N LEU A 49 3.39 -4.00 3.01
CA LEU A 49 4.09 -4.33 1.76
C LEU A 49 5.29 -5.23 2.04
N ALA A 50 5.28 -6.43 1.46
CA ALA A 50 6.34 -7.42 1.64
C ALA A 50 7.63 -7.07 0.88
N PHE A 51 7.55 -6.21 -0.14
CA PHE A 51 8.69 -5.81 -0.95
C PHE A 51 9.05 -4.34 -0.74
N THR A 52 10.25 -3.96 -1.15
CA THR A 52 10.58 -2.56 -1.42
C THR A 52 10.09 -2.17 -2.83
N PRO A 53 9.96 -0.86 -3.14
CA PRO A 53 9.65 -0.41 -4.50
C PRO A 53 10.61 -0.96 -5.57
N SER A 54 11.91 -1.05 -5.25
CA SER A 54 12.93 -1.57 -6.17
C SER A 54 12.82 -3.07 -6.39
N GLN A 55 12.54 -3.84 -5.34
CA GLN A 55 12.31 -5.29 -5.45
C GLN A 55 11.06 -5.58 -6.29
N ALA A 56 9.97 -4.89 -6.01
CA ALA A 56 8.71 -5.07 -6.75
C ALA A 56 8.88 -4.70 -8.24
N ALA A 57 9.60 -3.61 -8.55
CA ALA A 57 9.90 -3.22 -9.93
C ALA A 57 10.76 -4.27 -10.67
N ALA A 58 11.79 -4.80 -10.02
CA ALA A 58 12.66 -5.83 -10.61
C ALA A 58 11.89 -7.12 -10.91
N LEU A 59 11.00 -7.54 -10.01
CA LEU A 59 10.13 -8.70 -10.23
C LEU A 59 9.09 -8.44 -11.34
N ALA A 60 8.63 -7.20 -11.48
CA ALA A 60 7.62 -6.85 -12.46
C ALA A 60 8.12 -6.94 -13.92
N GLU A 61 9.41 -6.72 -14.19
CA GLU A 61 9.98 -6.78 -15.56
C GLU A 61 9.77 -8.15 -16.23
N GLY A 62 9.80 -9.24 -15.44
CA GLY A 62 9.63 -10.62 -15.90
C GLY A 62 8.41 -11.33 -15.31
N TRP A 63 7.37 -10.60 -14.90
CA TRP A 63 6.33 -11.17 -14.02
C TRP A 63 5.61 -12.42 -14.57
N ARG A 64 5.55 -12.59 -15.90
CA ARG A 64 4.87 -13.72 -16.54
C ARG A 64 5.54 -15.07 -16.28
N ASP A 65 6.84 -15.06 -16.00
CA ASP A 65 7.62 -16.27 -15.75
C ASP A 65 7.73 -16.59 -14.25
N LEU A 66 7.16 -15.75 -13.38
CA LEU A 66 7.22 -15.94 -11.94
C LEU A 66 6.24 -17.03 -11.46
N PRO A 67 6.54 -17.68 -10.32
CA PRO A 67 5.58 -18.55 -9.65
C PRO A 67 4.29 -17.78 -9.31
N ILE A 68 3.14 -18.46 -9.39
CA ILE A 68 1.81 -17.86 -9.17
C ILE A 68 1.69 -17.09 -7.85
N GLY A 69 2.38 -17.54 -6.79
CA GLY A 69 2.43 -16.85 -5.51
C GLY A 69 3.03 -15.45 -5.61
N GLN A 70 4.14 -15.29 -6.33
CA GLN A 70 4.78 -13.99 -6.53
C GLN A 70 3.94 -13.07 -7.43
N ILE A 71 3.29 -13.63 -8.47
CA ILE A 71 2.37 -12.85 -9.31
C ILE A 71 1.20 -12.30 -8.48
N ARG A 72 0.63 -13.13 -7.59
CA ARG A 72 -0.42 -12.70 -6.67
C ARG A 72 0.06 -11.62 -5.71
N GLU A 73 1.28 -11.76 -5.21
CA GLU A 73 1.90 -10.78 -4.32
C GLU A 73 2.08 -9.43 -5.03
N LEU A 74 2.60 -9.41 -6.26
CA LEU A 74 2.73 -8.17 -7.03
C LEU A 74 1.37 -7.50 -7.31
N ARG A 75 0.33 -8.29 -7.63
CA ARG A 75 -1.04 -7.77 -7.77
C ARG A 75 -1.60 -7.24 -6.47
N PHE A 76 -1.29 -7.89 -5.34
CA PHE A 76 -1.66 -7.40 -4.02
C PHE A 76 -1.04 -6.02 -3.76
N HIS A 77 0.28 -5.86 -4.00
CA HIS A 77 0.96 -4.57 -3.86
C HIS A 77 0.34 -3.50 -4.76
N LYS A 78 0.04 -3.80 -6.03
CA LYS A 78 -0.61 -2.86 -6.96
C LYS A 78 -1.97 -2.36 -6.48
N ASN A 79 -2.74 -3.27 -5.90
CA ASN A 79 -4.08 -2.98 -5.39
C ASN A 79 -4.03 -2.22 -4.07
N LEU A 80 -3.13 -2.61 -3.16
CA LEU A 80 -2.96 -2.01 -1.85
C LEU A 80 -2.42 -0.58 -1.92
N THR A 81 -1.66 -0.27 -2.97
CA THR A 81 -1.06 1.06 -3.20
C THR A 81 -1.93 1.98 -4.09
N ALA A 82 -3.19 1.61 -4.35
CA ALA A 82 -4.06 2.36 -5.26
C ALA A 82 -4.37 3.79 -4.78
N HIS A 83 -4.30 4.04 -3.47
CA HIS A 83 -4.66 5.30 -2.85
C HIS A 83 -3.50 6.27 -2.65
N LEU A 84 -2.27 5.87 -3.01
CA LEU A 84 -1.06 6.60 -2.65
C LEU A 84 -0.96 7.98 -3.31
N GLU A 85 -1.44 8.14 -4.55
CA GLU A 85 -1.39 9.44 -5.25
C GLU A 85 -2.12 10.53 -4.47
N SER A 86 -3.32 10.22 -3.97
CA SER A 86 -4.08 11.13 -3.12
C SER A 86 -3.43 11.29 -1.75
N LEU A 87 -3.00 10.21 -1.11
CA LEU A 87 -2.41 10.24 0.24
C LEU A 87 -1.14 11.10 0.32
N VAL A 88 -0.27 11.05 -0.70
CA VAL A 88 0.95 11.88 -0.77
C VAL A 88 0.66 13.39 -0.69
N GLY A 89 -0.53 13.83 -1.11
CA GLY A 89 -0.98 15.22 -1.03
C GLY A 89 -1.20 15.72 0.40
N TYR A 90 -1.43 14.81 1.36
CA TYR A 90 -1.69 15.15 2.77
C TYR A 90 -0.44 15.10 3.65
N LEU A 91 0.66 14.55 3.15
CA LEU A 91 1.87 14.34 3.95
C LEU A 91 2.85 15.51 3.84
N ALA A 92 3.47 15.86 4.96
CA ALA A 92 4.61 16.75 4.97
C ALA A 92 5.83 16.10 4.28
N PRO A 93 6.79 16.88 3.77
CA PRO A 93 8.06 16.36 3.30
C PRO A 93 8.78 15.53 4.37
N GLY A 94 9.20 14.32 4.03
CA GLY A 94 9.84 13.40 4.96
C GLY A 94 10.01 11.98 4.39
N PRO A 95 10.68 11.09 5.13
CA PRO A 95 11.05 9.76 4.64
C PRO A 95 9.84 8.88 4.31
N VAL A 96 8.74 9.00 5.07
CA VAL A 96 7.49 8.26 4.78
C VAL A 96 6.92 8.71 3.43
N ARG A 97 6.76 10.02 3.23
CA ARG A 97 6.31 10.59 1.96
C ARG A 97 7.19 10.19 0.79
N GLU A 98 8.51 10.23 0.94
CA GLU A 98 9.46 9.80 -0.11
C GLU A 98 9.27 8.33 -0.49
N ARG A 99 9.05 7.44 0.49
CA ARG A 99 8.75 6.03 0.23
C ARG A 99 7.43 5.85 -0.51
N LEU A 100 6.39 6.62 -0.17
CA LEU A 100 5.11 6.58 -0.88
C LEU A 100 5.21 7.11 -2.32
N VAL A 101 6.01 8.15 -2.55
CA VAL A 101 6.30 8.65 -3.90
C VAL A 101 7.00 7.59 -4.74
N ALA A 102 7.99 6.89 -4.17
CA ALA A 102 8.66 5.79 -4.87
C ALA A 102 7.66 4.66 -5.22
N TRP A 103 6.76 4.30 -4.30
CA TRP A 103 5.70 3.33 -4.57
C TRP A 103 4.72 3.78 -5.65
N THR A 104 4.36 5.06 -5.66
CA THR A 104 3.49 5.64 -6.69
C THR A 104 4.12 5.51 -8.07
N ALA A 105 5.44 5.69 -8.18
CA ALA A 105 6.17 5.49 -9.43
C ALA A 105 6.34 4.01 -9.83
N THR A 106 6.46 3.10 -8.86
CA THR A 106 6.58 1.66 -9.12
C THR A 106 5.25 1.02 -9.51
N ARG A 107 4.13 1.46 -8.92
CA ARG A 107 2.81 0.83 -9.07
C ARG A 107 2.38 0.60 -10.53
N PRO A 108 2.56 1.52 -11.48
CA PRO A 108 2.21 1.31 -12.89
C PRO A 108 2.96 0.14 -13.56
N LEU A 109 4.13 -0.23 -13.04
CA LEU A 109 4.95 -1.32 -13.59
C LEU A 109 4.41 -2.69 -13.18
N LEU A 110 3.66 -2.76 -12.08
CA LEU A 110 3.16 -4.01 -11.52
C LEU A 110 2.06 -4.63 -12.40
N PRO A 111 1.93 -5.96 -12.45
CA PRO A 111 0.87 -6.66 -13.18
C PRO A 111 -0.54 -6.31 -12.68
#